data_AF-A0A7S2U625-F1
#
_entry.id   AF-A0A7S2U625-F1
#
_cell.length_a   1.000
_cell.length_b   1.000
_cell.length_c   1.000
_cell.angle_alpha   90.00
_cell.angle_beta   90.00
_cell.angle_gamma   90.00
#
_symmetry.space_group_name_H-M   'P 1'
#
loop_
_entity.id
_entity.type
_entity.pdbx_description
1 polymer ?
#
loop_
_entity_poly.entity_id
_entity_poly.type
_entity_poly.pdbx_seq_one_letter_code
_entity_poly.pdbx_strand_id
1 'polypeptide(L)'
;PNNDSYTYNFQTPPEVVAQHHGSNQSTVPMENRAMNVEQYQQQHEHYDHGITSSMMPIIERMEVDDILAKAPLIVMDGANVAHAYTDASKSMRTTQKGGRKPQTPSVHGIHVALQYFLQGRCRVQVVLPQYWMTQTNPNRLPILSPNDLILLQKLDAQGYICKAPPTDDDDAYALIMAMREDARAKTRTGGPKVGNAHVLSNDLFRDAIKRDDDANPGAPEASSLRHWLKGGRISYAFC
;
A
#
# COMPACT_ATOMS: atom_id res chain seq x y z
N PRO A 1 -51.58 2.80 -6.45
CA PRO A 1 -51.36 1.35 -6.55
C PRO A 1 -49.94 1.00 -6.09
N ASN A 2 -49.89 0.47 -4.87
CA ASN A 2 -48.81 -0.23 -4.17
C ASN A 2 -47.51 0.53 -3.83
N ASN A 3 -47.52 1.00 -2.57
CA ASN A 3 -46.40 1.10 -1.64
C ASN A 3 -45.48 -0.13 -1.70
N ASP A 4 -44.19 0.08 -1.43
CA ASP A 4 -43.47 -0.70 -0.43
C ASP A 4 -42.31 0.13 0.15
N SER A 5 -42.53 0.58 1.39
CA SER A 5 -41.56 1.27 2.24
C SER A 5 -40.81 0.25 3.09
N TYR A 6 -39.50 0.09 2.85
CA TYR A 6 -38.64 -0.75 3.69
C TYR A 6 -38.10 0.08 4.87
N THR A 7 -38.69 -0.14 6.04
CA THR A 7 -38.15 0.28 7.34
C THR A 7 -37.18 -0.80 7.84
N TYR A 8 -35.92 -0.42 8.04
CA TYR A 8 -34.93 -1.27 8.70
C TYR A 8 -34.85 -0.92 10.19
N ASN A 9 -35.30 -1.85 11.04
CA ASN A 9 -35.05 -1.81 12.48
C ASN A 9 -33.62 -2.29 12.75
N PHE A 10 -32.78 -1.39 13.26
CA PHE A 10 -31.48 -1.77 13.82
C PHE A 10 -31.68 -2.24 15.26
N GLN A 11 -31.53 -3.54 15.47
CA GLN A 11 -31.45 -4.13 16.79
C GLN A 11 -29.98 -4.15 17.21
N THR A 12 -29.64 -3.35 18.22
CA THR A 12 -28.30 -3.32 18.81
C THR A 12 -27.99 -4.69 19.46
N PRO A 13 -26.82 -5.28 19.20
CA PRO A 13 -26.41 -6.51 19.90
C PRO A 13 -26.12 -6.23 21.38
N PRO A 14 -26.34 -7.23 22.26
CA PRO A 14 -26.14 -7.08 23.70
C PRO A 14 -24.65 -7.01 24.07
N GLU A 15 -24.39 -6.19 25.08
CA GLU A 15 -23.13 -5.96 25.75
C GLU A 15 -22.63 -7.25 26.43
N VAL A 16 -21.49 -7.79 25.98
CA VAL A 16 -20.88 -8.98 26.59
C VAL A 16 -19.91 -8.52 27.68
N VAL A 17 -20.33 -8.72 28.93
CA VAL A 17 -19.55 -8.55 30.15
C VAL A 17 -18.44 -9.60 30.20
N ALA A 18 -17.18 -9.17 30.15
CA ALA A 18 -16.01 -10.04 30.35
C ALA A 18 -15.86 -10.37 31.84
N GLN A 19 -16.01 -11.65 32.19
CA GLN A 19 -15.70 -12.17 33.54
C GLN A 19 -14.24 -12.60 33.63
N HIS A 20 -13.54 -12.03 34.61
CA HIS A 20 -12.22 -12.44 35.10
C HIS A 20 -12.31 -13.77 35.86
N HIS A 21 -11.60 -14.81 35.41
CA HIS A 21 -11.11 -15.94 36.22
C HIS A 21 -9.63 -16.13 35.81
N GLY A 22 -8.62 -16.23 36.68
CA GLY A 22 -8.61 -16.80 38.02
C GLY A 22 -7.80 -18.11 37.99
N SER A 23 -6.47 -17.99 38.11
CA SER A 23 -5.48 -18.95 38.66
C SER A 23 -5.62 -20.46 38.42
N ASN A 24 -4.54 -21.09 37.94
CA ASN A 24 -4.03 -22.30 38.61
C ASN A 24 -2.53 -22.56 38.37
N GLN A 25 -1.87 -22.86 39.49
CA GLN A 25 -0.47 -23.24 39.64
C GLN A 25 -0.25 -24.70 39.20
N SER A 26 0.90 -24.98 38.58
CA SER A 26 1.55 -26.28 38.74
C SER A 26 3.06 -26.16 38.71
N THR A 27 3.61 -26.57 39.84
CA THR A 27 5.00 -26.77 40.24
C THR A 27 5.61 -27.99 39.57
N VAL A 28 6.84 -27.87 39.05
CA VAL A 28 7.87 -28.94 39.03
C VAL A 28 9.27 -28.33 38.75
N PRO A 29 10.38 -29.01 39.11
CA PRO A 29 11.49 -28.38 39.82
C PRO A 29 12.76 -28.12 38.99
N MET A 30 13.59 -27.26 39.59
CA MET A 30 15.04 -27.03 39.48
C MET A 30 15.85 -27.87 38.49
N GLU A 31 16.59 -27.17 37.63
CA GLU A 31 17.99 -27.53 37.39
C GLU A 31 18.87 -26.28 37.18
N ASN A 32 20.03 -26.33 37.85
CA ASN A 32 21.01 -25.28 38.05
C ASN A 32 21.62 -24.74 36.74
N ARG A 33 21.69 -23.42 36.60
CA ARG A 33 22.82 -22.81 35.90
C ARG A 33 23.12 -21.41 36.43
N ALA A 34 24.21 -21.34 37.19
CA ALA A 34 24.86 -20.10 37.57
C ALA A 34 25.40 -19.40 36.32
N MET A 35 25.03 -18.13 36.11
CA MET A 35 25.91 -17.15 35.49
C MET A 35 25.68 -15.77 36.13
N ASN A 36 26.64 -15.45 36.98
CA ASN A 36 27.21 -14.15 37.29
C ASN A 36 26.87 -13.03 36.27
N VAL A 37 26.10 -12.03 36.69
CA VAL A 37 26.16 -10.67 36.11
C VAL A 37 26.07 -9.67 37.26
N GLU A 38 27.24 -9.13 37.56
CA GLU A 38 27.44 -8.02 38.49
C GLU A 38 26.71 -6.76 38.01
N GLN A 39 26.05 -6.11 38.98
CA GLN A 39 26.05 -4.67 39.22
C GLN A 39 26.28 -3.74 38.02
N TYR A 40 25.23 -3.02 37.62
CA TYR A 40 25.33 -1.55 37.50
C TYR A 40 24.02 -0.92 37.96
N GLN A 41 24.13 -0.26 39.11
CA GLN A 41 23.11 0.54 39.77
C GLN A 41 23.58 2.01 39.68
N GLN A 42 22.62 2.92 39.54
CA GLN A 42 22.74 4.40 39.69
C GLN A 42 23.34 5.09 38.44
N GLN A 43 22.76 6.16 37.89
CA GLN A 43 22.20 7.33 38.57
C GLN A 43 20.97 7.90 37.84
N HIS A 44 19.95 8.21 38.64
CA HIS A 44 18.94 9.21 38.35
C HIS A 44 19.60 10.58 38.47
N GLU A 45 19.62 11.37 37.40
CA GLU A 45 19.72 12.83 37.52
C GLU A 45 18.44 13.49 37.00
N HIS A 46 17.96 14.35 37.88
CA HIS A 46 16.71 15.07 37.87
C HIS A 46 17.00 16.44 37.25
N TYR A 47 16.57 16.69 36.02
CA TYR A 47 16.53 18.04 35.46
C TYR A 47 15.13 18.60 35.62
N ASP A 48 15.01 19.51 36.59
CA ASP A 48 13.84 20.32 36.83
C ASP A 48 14.19 21.80 36.57
N HIS A 49 13.20 22.53 36.04
CA HIS A 49 13.08 23.99 35.88
C HIS A 49 13.74 24.70 34.67
N GLY A 50 12.88 25.00 33.70
CA GLY A 50 13.10 26.01 32.68
C GLY A 50 11.85 26.33 31.87
N ILE A 51 10.68 26.47 32.51
CA ILE A 51 9.43 26.90 31.86
C ILE A 51 9.53 28.41 31.58
N THR A 52 10.07 28.79 30.42
CA THR A 52 9.72 30.08 29.80
C THR A 52 8.53 29.84 28.89
N SER A 53 7.37 30.11 29.46
CA SER A 53 6.08 30.21 28.78
C SER A 53 6.16 31.27 27.68
N SER A 54 6.46 30.83 26.46
CA SER A 54 6.16 31.54 25.23
C SER A 54 4.99 30.81 24.57
N MET A 55 3.80 31.01 25.13
CA MET A 55 2.54 30.66 24.48
C MET A 55 2.40 31.47 23.19
N MET A 56 2.99 30.97 22.11
CA MET A 56 2.45 31.23 20.78
C MET A 56 1.20 30.36 20.68
N PRO A 57 -0.01 30.92 20.47
CA PRO A 57 -1.13 30.09 20.09
C PRO A 57 -0.72 29.39 18.80
N ILE A 58 -0.57 28.07 18.88
CA ILE A 58 -0.52 27.22 17.69
C ILE A 58 -1.85 27.46 17.02
N ILE A 59 -1.86 28.35 16.02
CA ILE A 59 -2.93 28.38 15.05
C ILE A 59 -2.82 27.04 14.36
N GLU A 60 -3.56 26.05 14.86
CA GLU A 60 -3.97 24.90 14.09
C GLU A 60 -4.62 25.48 12.84
N ARG A 61 -3.82 25.56 11.78
CA ARG A 61 -4.36 25.81 10.45
C ARG A 61 -5.25 24.61 10.19
N MET A 62 -6.55 24.76 10.45
CA MET A 62 -7.54 23.90 9.83
C MET A 62 -7.21 23.89 8.35
N GLU A 63 -6.75 22.75 7.83
CA GLU A 63 -6.62 22.56 6.39
C GLU A 63 -8.06 22.53 5.84
N VAL A 64 -8.58 23.71 5.51
CA VAL A 64 -9.92 23.94 4.92
C VAL A 64 -9.95 23.52 3.43
N ASP A 65 -8.90 22.88 2.93
CA ASP A 65 -8.79 22.49 1.51
C ASP A 65 -9.43 21.12 1.19
N ASP A 66 -9.91 20.39 2.19
CA ASP A 66 -10.45 19.03 2.02
C ASP A 66 -11.96 18.97 1.73
N ILE A 67 -12.61 20.12 1.52
CA ILE A 67 -14.07 20.19 1.25
C ILE A 67 -14.41 19.66 -0.15
N LEU A 68 -13.50 19.78 -1.11
CA LEU A 68 -13.75 19.35 -2.49
C LEU A 68 -13.42 17.88 -2.69
N ALA A 69 -14.30 17.19 -3.41
CA ALA A 69 -14.05 15.83 -3.87
C ALA A 69 -12.77 15.81 -4.73
N LYS A 70 -11.72 15.17 -4.23
CA LYS A 70 -10.49 14.95 -5.01
C LYS A 70 -10.80 14.04 -6.20
N ALA A 71 -10.05 14.16 -7.28
CA ALA A 71 -10.14 13.20 -8.38
C ALA A 71 -9.68 11.79 -7.93
N PRO A 72 -10.16 10.71 -8.58
CA PRO A 72 -9.73 9.35 -8.29
C PRO A 72 -8.22 9.20 -8.35
N LEU A 73 -7.65 8.49 -7.38
CA LEU A 73 -6.24 8.12 -7.37
C LEU A 73 -6.07 6.73 -7.98
N ILE A 74 -5.18 6.63 -8.96
CA ILE A 74 -4.74 5.36 -9.53
C ILE A 74 -3.32 5.10 -9.03
N VAL A 75 -3.17 4.10 -8.17
CA VAL A 75 -1.86 3.60 -7.76
C VAL A 75 -1.47 2.49 -8.73
N MET A 76 -0.46 2.76 -9.55
CA MET A 76 -0.01 1.84 -10.58
C MET A 76 1.12 0.97 -10.03
N ASP A 77 0.95 -0.34 -10.13
CA ASP A 77 2.02 -1.32 -9.99
C ASP A 77 2.91 -1.22 -11.24
N GLY A 78 3.97 -0.42 -11.14
CA GLY A 78 4.79 -0.04 -12.29
C GLY A 78 5.55 -1.22 -12.88
N ALA A 79 5.98 -2.16 -12.04
CA ALA A 79 6.72 -3.34 -12.48
C ALA A 79 5.82 -4.25 -13.30
N ASN A 80 4.62 -4.57 -12.80
CA ASN A 80 3.64 -5.36 -13.51
C ASN A 80 3.27 -4.74 -14.86
N VAL A 81 3.00 -3.43 -14.89
CA VAL A 81 2.67 -2.69 -16.11
C VAL A 81 3.78 -2.71 -17.15
N ALA A 82 5.02 -2.46 -16.73
CA ALA A 82 6.17 -2.48 -17.64
C ALA A 82 6.44 -3.86 -18.24
N HIS A 83 6.25 -4.92 -17.45
CA HIS A 83 6.37 -6.30 -17.93
C HIS A 83 5.25 -6.66 -18.90
N ALA A 84 3.99 -6.38 -18.55
CA ALA A 84 2.84 -6.65 -19.40
C ALA A 84 2.94 -5.95 -20.77
N TYR A 85 3.45 -4.72 -20.80
CA TYR A 85 3.67 -3.99 -22.05
C TYR A 85 4.74 -4.64 -22.93
N THR A 86 5.86 -5.07 -22.33
CA THR A 86 6.93 -5.79 -23.03
C THR A 86 6.39 -7.10 -23.64
N ASP A 87 5.55 -7.83 -22.91
CA ASP A 87 4.95 -9.07 -23.37
C ASP A 87 3.99 -8.85 -24.55
N ALA A 88 3.10 -7.85 -24.44
CA ALA A 88 2.17 -7.49 -25.52
C ALA A 88 2.90 -7.05 -26.79
N SER A 89 3.93 -6.21 -26.65
CA SER A 89 4.76 -5.72 -27.77
C SER A 89 5.46 -6.85 -28.54
N LYS A 90 5.67 -8.01 -27.91
CA LYS A 90 6.31 -9.18 -28.54
C LYS A 90 5.33 -10.12 -29.20
N SER A 91 4.14 -10.27 -28.62
CA SER A 91 3.05 -11.01 -29.24
C SER A 91 2.79 -10.51 -30.67
N MET A 92 2.93 -9.20 -30.88
CA MET A 92 2.82 -8.57 -32.20
C MET A 92 3.98 -8.87 -33.16
N ARG A 93 5.19 -9.17 -32.64
CA ARG A 93 6.40 -9.12 -33.46
C ARG A 93 6.78 -10.42 -34.15
N THR A 94 6.55 -11.63 -33.61
CA THR A 94 6.88 -12.86 -34.37
C THR A 94 6.59 -14.19 -33.67
N THR A 95 6.17 -15.15 -34.51
CA THR A 95 6.14 -16.62 -34.37
C THR A 95 7.52 -17.30 -34.23
N GLN A 96 8.56 -16.59 -33.78
CA GLN A 96 9.89 -17.17 -33.67
C GLN A 96 10.05 -17.97 -32.38
N LYS A 97 10.01 -19.30 -32.53
CA LYS A 97 10.41 -20.32 -31.55
C LYS A 97 11.92 -20.21 -31.27
N GLY A 98 12.34 -19.19 -30.52
CA GLY A 98 13.70 -19.04 -30.00
C GLY A 98 13.64 -18.83 -28.49
N GLY A 99 14.51 -19.51 -27.74
CA GLY A 99 14.46 -19.60 -26.28
C GLY A 99 14.18 -18.28 -25.54
N ARG A 100 13.35 -18.36 -24.49
CA ARG A 100 12.96 -17.25 -23.62
C ARG A 100 14.17 -16.67 -22.89
N LYS A 101 14.87 -15.72 -23.49
CA LYS A 101 15.81 -14.87 -22.73
C LYS A 101 15.01 -14.03 -21.72
N PRO A 102 15.52 -13.80 -20.49
CA PRO A 102 14.93 -12.88 -19.53
C PRO A 102 14.69 -11.53 -20.22
N GLN A 103 13.45 -11.07 -20.15
CA GLN A 103 13.03 -9.89 -20.89
C GLN A 103 13.16 -8.65 -20.03
N THR A 104 13.76 -7.60 -20.57
CA THR A 104 13.85 -6.31 -19.92
C THR A 104 12.45 -5.67 -19.90
N PRO A 105 11.94 -5.24 -18.74
CA PRO A 105 10.70 -4.47 -18.67
C PRO A 105 10.83 -3.16 -19.44
N SER A 106 9.72 -2.68 -20.01
CA SER A 106 9.69 -1.43 -20.78
C SER A 106 8.97 -0.33 -20.02
N VAL A 107 9.68 0.75 -19.69
CA VAL A 107 9.11 1.92 -19.00
C VAL A 107 8.11 2.65 -19.89
N HIS A 108 8.17 2.44 -21.21
CA HIS A 108 7.17 2.98 -22.13
C HIS A 108 5.75 2.54 -21.79
N GLY A 109 5.56 1.30 -21.32
CA GLY A 109 4.25 0.81 -20.87
C GLY A 109 3.68 1.61 -19.72
N ILE A 110 4.53 1.97 -18.74
CA ILE A 110 4.17 2.86 -17.62
C ILE A 110 3.73 4.22 -18.16
N HIS A 111 4.51 4.80 -19.09
CA HIS A 111 4.18 6.11 -19.65
C HIS A 111 2.82 6.11 -20.39
N VAL A 112 2.55 5.08 -21.20
CA VAL A 112 1.27 4.93 -21.91
C VAL A 112 0.11 4.84 -20.92
N ALA A 113 0.21 3.96 -19.92
CA ALA A 113 -0.83 3.81 -18.90
C ALA A 113 -1.03 5.10 -18.08
N LEU A 114 0.06 5.78 -17.72
CA LEU A 114 0.02 7.06 -17.01
C LEU A 114 -0.74 8.11 -17.81
N GLN A 115 -0.42 8.29 -19.09
CA GLN A 115 -1.09 9.27 -19.95
C GLN A 115 -2.59 8.96 -20.10
N TYR A 116 -2.97 7.69 -20.22
CA TYR A 116 -4.37 7.27 -20.30
C TYR A 116 -5.18 7.77 -19.09
N PHE A 117 -4.70 7.54 -17.86
CA PHE A 117 -5.42 7.96 -16.65
C PHE A 117 -5.36 9.48 -16.41
N LEU A 118 -4.25 10.15 -16.77
CA LEU A 118 -4.16 11.60 -16.71
C LEU A 118 -5.18 12.29 -17.64
N GLN A 119 -5.38 11.75 -18.86
CA GLN A 119 -6.42 12.24 -19.79
C GLN A 119 -7.83 12.04 -19.23
N GLY A 120 -8.04 10.97 -18.47
CA GLY A 120 -9.25 10.72 -17.68
C GLY A 120 -9.43 11.62 -16.46
N ARG A 121 -8.54 12.62 -16.25
CA ARG A 121 -8.51 13.51 -15.08
C ARG A 121 -8.31 12.77 -13.75
N CYS A 122 -7.70 11.59 -13.77
CA CYS A 122 -7.30 10.90 -12.55
C CYS A 122 -5.99 11.48 -12.02
N ARG A 123 -5.79 11.36 -10.70
CA ARG A 123 -4.47 11.43 -10.09
C ARG A 123 -3.80 10.08 -10.28
N VAL A 124 -2.50 10.06 -10.52
CA VAL A 124 -1.75 8.81 -10.73
C VAL A 124 -0.47 8.84 -9.92
N GLN A 125 -0.19 7.74 -9.23
CA GLN A 125 1.08 7.47 -8.58
C GLN A 125 1.58 6.11 -9.05
N VAL A 126 2.77 6.05 -9.61
CA VAL A 126 3.40 4.80 -10.03
C VAL A 126 4.33 4.33 -8.93
N VAL A 127 4.08 3.15 -8.39
CA VAL A 127 4.96 2.51 -7.41
C VAL A 127 5.94 1.60 -8.14
N LEU A 128 7.22 1.75 -7.82
CA LEU A 128 8.30 0.94 -8.36
C LEU A 128 9.30 0.58 -7.25
N PRO A 129 9.95 -0.59 -7.34
CA PRO A 129 11.07 -0.89 -6.46
C PRO A 129 12.18 0.15 -6.62
N GLN A 130 12.75 0.63 -5.51
CA GLN A 130 13.80 1.65 -5.54
C GLN A 130 14.99 1.27 -6.44
N TYR A 131 15.32 -0.01 -6.56
CA TYR A 131 16.44 -0.48 -7.39
C TYR A 131 16.24 -0.23 -8.90
N TRP A 132 15.01 0.03 -9.38
CA TRP A 132 14.76 0.43 -10.78
C TRP A 132 15.35 1.79 -11.12
N MET A 133 15.51 2.65 -10.11
CA MET A 133 16.05 4.01 -10.27
C MET A 133 17.58 4.04 -10.28
N THR A 134 18.22 2.94 -9.88
CA THR A 134 19.67 2.88 -9.66
C THR A 134 20.33 1.88 -10.60
N GLN A 135 21.18 2.37 -11.51
CA GLN A 135 22.13 1.52 -12.23
C GLN A 135 23.37 1.26 -11.34
N THR A 136 23.22 0.53 -10.25
CA THR A 136 24.28 0.46 -9.22
C THR A 136 25.15 -0.78 -9.29
N ASN A 137 24.90 -1.74 -10.19
CA ASN A 137 25.76 -2.91 -10.27
C ASN A 137 26.38 -3.12 -11.66
N PRO A 138 27.68 -2.82 -11.85
CA PRO A 138 28.38 -3.08 -13.11
C PRO A 138 28.45 -4.57 -13.46
N ASN A 139 28.25 -5.45 -12.48
CA ASN A 139 28.27 -6.91 -12.68
C ASN A 139 26.89 -7.52 -12.96
N ARG A 140 25.82 -6.70 -13.01
CA ARG A 140 24.48 -7.15 -13.42
C ARG A 140 24.08 -6.45 -14.70
N LEU A 141 23.43 -7.19 -15.59
CA LEU A 141 22.85 -6.58 -16.78
C LEU A 141 21.87 -5.48 -16.37
N PRO A 142 21.87 -4.32 -17.05
CA PRO A 142 20.92 -3.26 -16.78
C PRO A 142 19.51 -3.82 -16.87
N ILE A 143 18.72 -3.64 -15.82
CA ILE A 143 17.30 -4.02 -15.82
C ILE A 143 16.56 -3.24 -16.91
N LEU A 144 16.95 -1.99 -17.11
CA LEU A 144 16.36 -1.04 -18.03
C LEU A 144 17.37 -0.59 -19.08
N SER A 145 16.87 -0.32 -20.29
CA SER A 145 17.66 0.35 -21.32
C SER A 145 18.00 1.79 -20.89
N PRO A 146 19.07 2.41 -21.43
CA PRO A 146 19.39 3.81 -21.13
C PRO A 146 18.23 4.77 -21.42
N ASN A 147 17.47 4.53 -22.50
CA ASN A 147 16.31 5.35 -22.86
C ASN A 147 15.17 5.19 -21.84
N ASP A 148 14.91 3.96 -21.39
CA ASP A 148 13.91 3.70 -20.35
C ASP A 148 14.29 4.37 -19.03
N LEU A 149 15.58 4.39 -18.68
CA LEU A 149 16.05 5.08 -17.47
C LEU A 149 15.85 6.60 -17.55
N ILE A 150 16.18 7.22 -18.69
CA ILE A 150 15.95 8.65 -18.92
C ILE A 150 14.46 8.98 -18.79
N LEU A 151 13.60 8.16 -19.39
CA LEU A 151 12.15 8.33 -19.27
C LEU A 151 11.70 8.19 -17.82
N LEU A 152 12.20 7.18 -17.10
CA LEU A 152 11.83 6.94 -15.71
C LEU A 152 12.26 8.09 -14.79
N GLN A 153 13.47 8.63 -14.96
CA GLN A 153 13.97 9.81 -14.25
C GLN A 153 13.11 11.05 -14.54
N LYS A 154 12.66 11.22 -15.78
CA LYS A 154 11.73 12.30 -16.14
C LYS A 154 10.40 12.16 -15.40
N LEU A 155 9.83 10.96 -15.32
CA LEU A 155 8.58 10.71 -14.59
C LEU A 155 8.74 10.96 -13.08
N ASP A 156 9.90 10.62 -12.52
CA ASP A 156 10.25 10.88 -11.11
C ASP A 156 10.35 12.37 -10.82
N ALA A 157 11.05 13.11 -11.68
CA ALA A 157 11.15 14.58 -11.57
C ALA A 157 9.79 15.30 -11.67
N GLN A 158 8.82 14.68 -12.34
CA GLN A 158 7.43 15.17 -12.43
C GLN A 158 6.56 14.80 -11.22
N GLY A 159 7.08 14.02 -10.26
CA GLY A 159 6.36 13.59 -9.08
C GLY A 159 5.43 12.39 -9.29
N TYR A 160 5.51 11.70 -10.43
CA TYR A 160 4.65 10.53 -10.69
C TYR A 160 5.19 9.23 -10.12
N ILE A 161 6.48 9.14 -9.82
CA ILE A 161 7.10 7.92 -9.29
C ILE A 161 7.13 7.97 -7.76
N CYS A 162 6.73 6.86 -7.14
CA CYS A 162 6.93 6.57 -5.74
C CYS A 162 7.84 5.35 -5.62
N LYS A 163 8.96 5.52 -4.92
CA LYS A 163 9.97 4.50 -4.76
C LYS A 163 9.61 3.67 -3.53
N ALA A 164 9.24 2.40 -3.74
CA ALA A 164 9.04 1.47 -2.64
C ALA A 164 10.38 1.27 -1.91
N PRO A 165 10.41 1.36 -0.56
CA PRO A 165 11.61 1.11 0.21
C PRO A 165 12.23 -0.25 -0.11
N PRO A 166 13.56 -0.44 -0.06
CA PRO A 166 14.19 -1.71 -0.44
C PRO A 166 13.83 -2.89 0.49
N THR A 167 13.36 -2.59 1.70
CA THR A 167 12.88 -3.57 2.68
C THR A 167 11.44 -4.00 2.43
N ASP A 168 10.72 -3.25 1.62
CA ASP A 168 9.28 -3.38 1.44
C ASP A 168 9.01 -4.00 0.08
N ASP A 169 7.99 -4.87 0.06
CA ASP A 169 7.41 -5.44 -1.15
C ASP A 169 6.65 -4.33 -1.90
N ASP A 170 7.00 -4.07 -3.16
CA ASP A 170 6.42 -2.95 -3.93
C ASP A 170 4.92 -3.14 -4.16
N ASP A 171 4.47 -4.39 -4.30
CA ASP A 171 3.06 -4.77 -4.33
C ASP A 171 2.33 -4.34 -3.06
N ALA A 172 2.88 -4.68 -1.89
CA ALA A 172 2.31 -4.32 -0.60
C ALA A 172 2.27 -2.80 -0.42
N TYR A 173 3.32 -2.10 -0.86
CA TYR A 173 3.39 -0.64 -0.80
C TYR A 173 2.31 0.02 -1.67
N ALA A 174 2.09 -0.47 -2.89
CA ALA A 174 1.02 -0.01 -3.77
C ALA A 174 -0.37 -0.23 -3.18
N LEU A 175 -0.63 -1.42 -2.63
CA LEU A 175 -1.90 -1.75 -1.98
C LEU A 175 -2.18 -0.83 -0.78
N ILE A 176 -1.20 -0.68 0.13
CA ILE A 176 -1.33 0.17 1.32
C ILE A 176 -1.64 1.61 0.91
N MET A 177 -0.97 2.13 -0.12
CA MET A 177 -1.22 3.48 -0.61
C MET A 177 -2.65 3.66 -1.12
N ALA A 178 -3.12 2.73 -1.97
CA ALA A 178 -4.47 2.79 -2.53
C ALA A 178 -5.55 2.65 -1.44
N MET A 179 -5.41 1.66 -0.55
CA MET A 179 -6.37 1.42 0.54
C MET A 179 -6.43 2.59 1.53
N ARG A 180 -5.29 3.21 1.86
CA ARG A 180 -5.26 4.38 2.74
C ARG A 180 -5.99 5.57 2.13
N GLU A 181 -5.77 5.84 0.84
CA GLU A 181 -6.48 6.94 0.17
C GLU A 181 -7.98 6.64 0.01
N ASP A 182 -8.34 5.38 -0.25
CA ASP A 182 -9.72 4.92 -0.28
C ASP A 182 -10.43 5.15 1.06
N ALA A 183 -9.79 4.76 2.17
CA ALA A 183 -10.31 5.02 3.51
C ALA A 183 -10.50 6.52 3.79
N ARG A 184 -9.51 7.36 3.41
CA ARG A 184 -9.61 8.83 3.54
C ARG A 184 -10.70 9.44 2.67
N ALA A 185 -11.03 8.85 1.52
CA ALA A 185 -12.11 9.32 0.67
C ALA A 185 -13.49 9.00 1.29
N LYS A 186 -13.64 7.81 1.87
CA LYS A 186 -14.86 7.37 2.56
C LYS A 186 -15.17 8.22 3.80
N THR A 187 -14.15 8.63 4.56
CA THR A 187 -14.35 9.51 5.72
C THR A 187 -14.83 10.91 5.31
N ARG A 188 -14.25 11.48 4.24
CA ARG A 188 -14.62 12.82 3.75
C ARG A 188 -16.03 12.92 3.18
N THR A 189 -16.49 11.87 2.50
CA THR A 189 -17.81 11.87 1.83
C THR A 189 -18.97 11.54 2.78
N GLY A 190 -18.68 11.31 4.07
CA GLY A 190 -19.72 11.03 5.08
C GLY A 190 -20.50 9.74 4.82
N GLY A 191 -19.98 8.83 3.98
CA GLY A 191 -20.68 7.63 3.61
C GLY A 191 -19.83 6.59 2.88
N PRO A 192 -20.25 5.32 2.92
CA PRO A 192 -19.49 4.20 2.35
C PRO A 192 -19.48 4.15 0.81
N LYS A 193 -20.03 5.15 0.11
CA LYS A 193 -20.57 4.95 -1.25
C LYS A 193 -19.58 5.19 -2.40
N VAL A 194 -18.50 5.94 -2.22
CA VAL A 194 -17.52 6.11 -3.31
C VAL A 194 -16.10 6.10 -2.74
N GLY A 195 -15.51 4.91 -2.76
CA GLY A 195 -14.07 4.79 -2.71
C GLY A 195 -13.43 5.50 -3.91
N ASN A 196 -12.33 6.20 -3.69
CA ASN A 196 -11.75 7.08 -4.71
C ASN A 196 -10.28 6.76 -4.99
N ALA A 197 -9.85 5.55 -4.67
CA ALA A 197 -8.51 5.07 -4.97
C ALA A 197 -8.55 3.61 -5.42
N HIS A 198 -7.76 3.32 -6.46
CA HIS A 198 -7.69 2.01 -7.07
C HIS A 198 -6.23 1.62 -7.32
N VAL A 199 -5.96 0.31 -7.32
CA VAL A 199 -4.68 -0.24 -7.77
C VAL A 199 -4.81 -0.73 -9.22
N LEU A 200 -3.90 -0.33 -10.10
CA LEU A 200 -3.80 -0.83 -11.47
C LEU A 200 -2.74 -1.94 -11.50
N SER A 201 -3.19 -3.20 -11.58
CA SER A 201 -2.32 -4.37 -11.71
C SER A 201 -3.10 -5.55 -12.28
N ASN A 202 -2.40 -6.42 -13.01
CA ASN A 202 -2.90 -7.74 -13.38
C ASN A 202 -2.51 -8.81 -12.36
N ASP A 203 -1.70 -8.47 -11.34
CA ASP A 203 -1.46 -9.36 -10.22
C ASP A 203 -2.76 -9.61 -9.42
N LEU A 204 -2.87 -10.82 -8.91
CA LEU A 204 -3.92 -11.23 -8.00
C LEU A 204 -3.56 -10.97 -6.53
N PHE A 205 -2.33 -10.52 -6.24
CA PHE A 205 -1.81 -10.21 -4.92
C PHE A 205 -1.98 -11.36 -3.92
N ARG A 206 -1.76 -12.59 -4.38
CA ARG A 206 -2.05 -13.80 -3.59
C ARG A 206 -1.26 -13.83 -2.27
N ASP A 207 -0.01 -13.42 -2.32
CA ASP A 207 0.86 -13.41 -1.14
C ASP A 207 0.44 -12.32 -0.15
N ALA A 208 0.05 -11.14 -0.65
CA ALA A 208 -0.49 -10.07 0.21
C ALA A 208 -1.82 -10.48 0.87
N ILE A 209 -2.72 -11.12 0.11
CA ILE A 209 -3.98 -11.66 0.66
C ILE A 209 -3.70 -12.69 1.75
N LYS A 210 -2.76 -13.62 1.50
CA LYS A 210 -2.39 -14.62 2.51
C LYS A 210 -1.83 -13.97 3.79
N ARG A 211 -0.95 -12.97 3.65
CA ARG A 211 -0.40 -12.23 4.80
C ARG A 211 -1.51 -11.50 5.59
N ASP A 212 -2.49 -10.91 4.90
CA ASP A 212 -3.65 -10.27 5.53
C ASP A 212 -4.55 -11.28 6.27
N ASP A 213 -4.84 -12.42 5.63
CA ASP A 213 -5.63 -13.52 6.19
C ASP A 213 -4.94 -14.10 7.46
N ASP A 214 -3.61 -14.28 7.42
CA ASP A 214 -2.80 -14.80 8.54
C ASP A 214 -2.68 -13.78 9.69
N ALA A 215 -2.61 -12.47 9.39
CA ALA A 215 -2.48 -11.40 10.39
C ALA A 215 -3.80 -11.09 11.10
N ASN A 216 -4.93 -11.33 10.44
CA ASN A 216 -6.27 -11.01 10.95
C ASN A 216 -7.19 -12.25 10.98
N PRO A 217 -6.83 -13.31 11.73
CA PRO A 217 -7.61 -14.53 11.74
C PRO A 217 -9.02 -14.26 12.28
N GLY A 218 -10.04 -14.54 11.46
CA GLY A 218 -11.45 -14.36 11.83
C GLY A 218 -12.01 -12.95 11.63
N ALA A 219 -11.28 -12.03 11.00
CA ALA A 219 -11.84 -10.74 10.62
C ALA A 219 -13.03 -10.92 9.65
N PRO A 220 -14.05 -10.03 9.71
CA PRO A 220 -15.16 -10.06 8.77
C PRO A 220 -14.67 -10.01 7.32
N GLU A 221 -15.28 -10.81 6.42
CA GLU A 221 -14.90 -10.81 5.00
C GLU A 221 -14.93 -9.39 4.42
N ALA A 222 -15.91 -8.57 4.82
CA ALA A 222 -16.08 -7.20 4.34
C ALA A 222 -14.88 -6.26 4.63
N SER A 223 -14.06 -6.58 5.64
CA SER A 223 -12.84 -5.83 5.97
C SER A 223 -11.56 -6.43 5.37
N SER A 224 -11.65 -7.60 4.73
CA SER A 224 -10.47 -8.27 4.17
C SER A 224 -9.91 -7.55 2.94
N LEU A 225 -8.60 -7.63 2.74
CA LEU A 225 -7.93 -7.20 1.51
C LEU A 225 -8.56 -7.86 0.28
N ARG A 226 -8.90 -9.15 0.39
CA ARG A 226 -9.58 -9.91 -0.67
C ARG A 226 -10.90 -9.26 -1.09
N HIS A 227 -11.70 -8.80 -0.14
CA HIS A 227 -12.95 -8.12 -0.43
C HIS A 227 -12.70 -6.75 -1.07
N TRP A 228 -11.75 -5.98 -0.53
CA TRP A 228 -11.38 -4.69 -1.10
C TRP A 228 -10.95 -4.80 -2.57
N LEU A 229 -10.12 -5.78 -2.91
CA LEU A 229 -9.62 -6.00 -4.27
C LEU A 229 -10.73 -6.28 -5.32
N LYS A 230 -11.91 -6.77 -4.91
CA LYS A 230 -13.04 -7.00 -5.83
C LYS A 230 -13.52 -5.70 -6.51
N GLY A 231 -13.39 -4.55 -5.85
CA GLY A 231 -13.73 -3.23 -6.40
C GLY A 231 -12.55 -2.25 -6.46
N GLY A 232 -11.48 -2.51 -5.70
CA GLY A 232 -10.30 -1.66 -5.62
C GLY A 232 -9.26 -1.91 -6.70
N ARG A 233 -9.32 -3.03 -7.42
CA ARG A 233 -8.33 -3.36 -8.47
C ARG A 233 -8.89 -3.12 -9.88
N ILE A 234 -8.10 -2.44 -10.70
CA ILE A 234 -8.32 -2.29 -12.13
C ILE A 234 -7.35 -3.23 -12.86
N SER A 235 -7.90 -4.15 -13.65
CA SER A 235 -7.12 -5.00 -14.56
C SER A 235 -7.05 -4.36 -15.95
N TYR A 236 -6.03 -4.71 -16.73
CA TYR A 236 -5.75 -4.08 -18.03
C TYR A 236 -5.17 -5.06 -19.05
N ALA A 237 -5.21 -4.68 -20.32
CA ALA A 237 -4.52 -5.36 -21.41
C ALA A 237 -3.90 -4.32 -22.34
N PHE A 238 -2.70 -4.60 -22.83
CA PHE A 238 -2.09 -3.83 -23.92
C PHE A 238 -2.43 -4.49 -25.25
N CYS A 239 -2.86 -3.66 -26.20
CA CYS A 239 -3.38 -4.09 -27.50
C CYS A 239 -2.54 -3.55 -28.65
#